data_AF-A0A5C6ZNJ9-F1
#
_entry.id   AF-A0A5C6ZNJ9-F1
#
_cell.length_a   1.000
_cell.length_b   1.000
_cell.length_c   1.000
_cell.angle_alpha   90.00
_cell.angle_beta   90.00
_cell.angle_gamma   90.00
#
_symmetry.space_group_name_H-M   'P 1'
#
loop_
_entity.id
_entity.type
_entity.pdbx_description
1 polymer ?
#
loop_
_entity_poly.entity_id
_entity_poly.type
_entity_poly.pdbx_seq_one_letter_code
_entity_poly.pdbx_strand_id
1 'polypeptide(L)' 'MKPTTKIILKAALINGLFWSALLMLITYLKNGILYSDYLPLWFLFFAGTGAARKYYFLTKSDK' A
#
# COMPACT_ATOMS: atom_id res chain seq x y z
N MET A 1 -10.23 -18.75 -2.00
CA MET A 1 -9.89 -17.37 -2.45
C MET A 1 -9.62 -17.41 -3.94
N LYS A 2 -10.26 -16.57 -4.78
CA LYS A 2 -9.98 -16.56 -6.23
C LYS A 2 -8.51 -16.14 -6.46
N PRO A 3 -7.80 -16.69 -7.47
CA PRO A 3 -6.39 -16.37 -7.72
C PRO A 3 -6.17 -14.86 -7.93
N THR A 4 -7.10 -14.19 -8.58
CA THR A 4 -7.14 -12.73 -8.77
C THR A 4 -7.17 -11.97 -7.44
N THR A 5 -7.98 -12.42 -6.48
CA THR A 5 -8.07 -11.81 -5.14
C THR A 5 -6.75 -11.92 -4.39
N LYS A 6 -6.06 -13.07 -4.50
CA LYS A 6 -4.75 -13.27 -3.87
C LYS A 6 -3.68 -12.34 -4.45
N ILE A 7 -3.70 -12.11 -5.76
CA ILE A 7 -2.78 -11.20 -6.45
C ILE A 7 -3.03 -9.74 -6.03
N ILE A 8 -4.30 -9.32 -5.99
CA ILE A 8 -4.68 -7.96 -5.58
C ILE A 8 -4.30 -7.72 -4.12
N LEU A 9 -4.58 -8.69 -3.23
CA LEU A 9 -4.24 -8.58 -1.81
C LEU A 9 -2.72 -8.49 -1.60
N LYS A 10 -1.95 -9.33 -2.29
CA LYS A 10 -0.48 -9.28 -2.22
C LYS A 10 0.05 -7.92 -2.70
N ALA A 11 -0.49 -7.41 -3.80
CA ALA A 11 -0.10 -6.09 -4.32
C ALA A 11 -0.46 -4.96 -3.33
N ALA A 12 -1.64 -5.01 -2.73
CA ALA A 12 -2.08 -4.07 -1.70
C ALA A 12 -1.15 -4.08 -0.50
N LEU A 13 -0.85 -5.25 0.07
CA LEU A 13 0.01 -5.39 1.24
C LEU A 13 1.44 -4.89 0.97
N ILE A 14 2.04 -5.28 -0.18
CA ILE A 14 3.40 -4.85 -0.54
C ILE A 14 3.44 -3.33 -0.70
N ASN A 15 2.45 -2.75 -1.38
CA ASN A 15 2.41 -1.30 -1.61
C ASN A 15 2.18 -0.55 -0.29
N GLY A 16 1.25 -1.03 0.53
CA GLY A 16 0.97 -0.50 1.86
C GLY A 16 2.21 -0.49 2.75
N LEU A 17 2.92 -1.60 2.82
CA LEU A 17 4.11 -1.75 3.65
C LEU A 17 5.26 -0.87 3.15
N PHE A 18 5.55 -0.90 1.85
CA PHE A 18 6.67 -0.18 1.25
C PHE A 18 6.52 1.34 1.43
N TRP A 19 5.37 1.89 1.05
CA TRP A 19 5.17 3.34 1.13
C TRP A 19 5.03 3.84 2.56
N SER A 20 4.41 3.07 3.45
CA SER A 20 4.33 3.46 4.87
C SER A 20 5.70 3.44 5.53
N ALA A 21 6.53 2.43 5.24
CA ALA A 21 7.91 2.38 5.72
C ALA A 21 8.74 3.54 5.17
N LEU A 22 8.59 3.86 3.88
CA LEU A 22 9.28 4.98 3.26
C LEU A 22 8.85 6.33 3.88
N LEU A 23 7.55 6.55 4.08
CA LEU A 23 7.05 7.77 4.69
C LEU A 23 7.54 7.91 6.12
N MET A 24 7.51 6.82 6.87
CA MET A 24 8.02 6.75 8.23
C MET A 24 9.51 7.10 8.28
N LEU A 25 10.32 6.53 7.38
CA LEU A 25 11.74 6.88 7.24
C LEU A 25 11.93 8.37 6.93
N ILE A 26 11.17 8.93 5.98
CA ILE A 26 11.25 10.35 5.62
C ILE A 26 10.85 11.24 6.81
N THR A 27 9.77 10.90 7.52
CA THR A 27 9.31 11.68 8.68
C THR A 27 10.31 11.64 9.83
N TYR A 28 10.96 10.49 10.05
CA TYR A 28 12.04 10.35 11.01
C TYR A 28 13.25 11.21 10.62
N LEU A 29 13.70 11.13 9.36
CA LEU A 29 14.84 11.94 8.88
C LEU A 29 14.57 13.44 8.94
N LYS A 30 13.33 13.87 8.69
CA LYS A 30 12.96 15.28 8.65
C LYS A 30 12.69 15.88 10.04
N ASN A 31 11.98 15.14 10.89
CA ASN A 31 11.46 15.68 12.16
C ASN A 31 12.12 15.05 13.40
N GLY A 32 12.90 13.97 13.25
CA GLY A 32 13.44 13.19 14.37
C GLY A 32 12.40 12.38 15.15
N ILE A 33 11.15 12.34 14.68
CA ILE A 33 10.01 11.75 15.39
C ILE A 33 9.39 10.65 14.53
N LEU A 34 9.11 9.50 15.16
CA LEU A 34 8.31 8.43 14.59
C LEU A 34 6.82 8.69 14.85
N TYR A 35 6.07 9.02 13.80
CA TYR A 35 4.63 9.25 13.85
C TYR A 35 3.85 7.93 13.74
N SER A 36 3.92 7.10 14.78
CA SER A 36 3.27 5.78 14.82
C SER A 36 1.74 5.85 14.69
N ASP A 37 1.12 6.92 15.20
CA ASP A 37 -0.34 7.08 15.19
C ASP A 37 -0.92 7.22 13.78
N TYR A 38 -0.11 7.72 12.83
CA TYR A 38 -0.50 7.91 11.43
C TYR A 38 -0.15 6.70 10.56
N LEU A 39 0.63 5.75 11.09
CA LEU A 39 1.07 4.56 10.36
C LEU A 39 -0.10 3.70 9.85
N PRO A 40 -1.17 3.43 10.65
CA PRO A 40 -2.34 2.72 10.14
C PRO A 40 -3.04 3.46 8.99
N LEU A 41 -3.12 4.78 9.07
CA LEU A 41 -3.75 5.62 8.04
C LEU A 41 -2.95 5.58 6.74
N TRP A 42 -1.63 5.76 6.82
CA TRP A 42 -0.73 5.66 5.67
C TRP A 42 -0.80 4.27 5.06
N PHE A 43 -0.76 3.23 5.88
CA PHE A 43 -0.85 1.85 5.42
C PHE A 43 -2.14 1.58 4.66
N LEU A 44 -3.29 1.95 5.23
CA LEU A 44 -4.59 1.77 4.58
C LEU A 44 -4.68 2.55 3.26
N PHE A 45 -4.18 3.78 3.23
CA PHE A 45 -4.15 4.60 2.02
C PHE A 45 -3.29 3.96 0.91
N PHE A 46 -2.05 3.55 1.24
CA PHE A 46 -1.14 2.96 0.27
C PHE A 46 -1.53 1.52 -0.14
N ALA A 47 -2.15 0.76 0.78
CA ALA A 47 -2.70 -0.55 0.47
C ALA A 47 -3.91 -0.43 -0.46
N GLY A 48 -4.81 0.52 -0.19
CA GLY A 48 -5.98 0.81 -1.03
C GLY A 48 -5.60 1.20 -2.45
N THR A 49 -4.65 2.12 -2.61
CA THR A 49 -4.14 2.52 -3.94
C THR A 49 -3.45 1.37 -4.66
N GLY A 50 -2.70 0.52 -3.94
CA GLY A 50 -2.08 -0.68 -4.50
C GLY A 50 -3.11 -1.72 -5.00
N ALA A 51 -4.17 -1.93 -4.21
CA ALA A 51 -5.28 -2.79 -4.58
C ALA A 51 -6.01 -2.25 -5.82
N ALA A 52 -6.38 -0.97 -5.81
CA ALA A 52 -7.11 -0.32 -6.90
C ALA A 52 -6.31 -0.35 -8.21
N ARG A 53 -5.02 -0.02 -8.15
CA ARG A 53 -4.11 -0.10 -9.29
C ARG A 53 -4.09 -1.52 -9.86
N LYS A 54 -3.87 -2.54 -9.02
CA LYS A 54 -3.76 -3.92 -9.49
C LYS A 54 -5.09 -4.44 -10.04
N TYR A 55 -6.21 -4.08 -9.40
CA TYR A 55 -7.54 -4.36 -9.90
C TYR A 55 -7.73 -3.80 -11.32
N TYR A 56 -7.48 -2.50 -11.52
CA TYR A 56 -7.64 -1.84 -12.82
C TYR A 56 -6.79 -2.50 -13.93
N PHE A 57 -5.54 -2.84 -13.65
CA PHE A 57 -4.67 -3.53 -14.61
C PHE A 57 -5.20 -4.92 -14.99
N LEU A 58 -5.73 -5.66 -14.02
CA LEU A 58 -6.30 -6.98 -14.28
C LEU A 58 -7.60 -6.86 -15.09
N THR A 59 -8.47 -5.89 -14.77
CA THR A 59 -9.71 -5.66 -15.53
C THR A 59 -9.44 -5.17 -16.96
N LYS A 60 -8.36 -4.43 -17.17
CA LYS A 60 -7.93 -3.96 -18.50
C LYS A 60 -7.24 -5.06 -19.31
N SER A 61 -6.59 -6.02 -18.66
CA SER A 61 -5.94 -7.16 -19.34
C SER A 61 -6.91 -8.27 -19.73
N ASP A 62 -8.10 -8.31 -19.13
CA ASP A 62 -9.19 -9.26 -19.44
C ASP A 62 -10.11 -8.76 -20.57
N LYS A 63 -9.92 -7.51 -21.03
CA LYS A 63 -10.59 -6.91 -22.19
C LYS A 63 -9.64 -6.88 -23.39
#